data_AF-A0A2J7Q1L2-F1
#
_entry.id   AF-A0A2J7Q1L2-F1
#
_cell.length_a   1.000
_cell.length_b   1.000
_cell.length_c   1.000
_cell.angle_alpha   90.00
_cell.angle_beta   90.00
_cell.angle_gamma   90.00
#
_symmetry.space_group_name_H-M   'P 1'
#
loop_
_entity.id
_entity.type
_entity.pdbx_description
1 polymer ?
#
loop_
_entity_poly.entity_id
_entity_poly.type
_entity_poly.pdbx_seq_one_letter_code
_entity_poly.pdbx_strand_id
1 'polypeptide(L)'
;MGMLCSKCKTPRSRVTEYDKALLQRKQQRDNIKKYQKKIEENLQNDRQLARKLLKDGQRDHAKIVLRRTKWQEQILQKTECRLNTLERLLTNMELSQIICS
;
A
#
# COMPACT_ATOMS: atom_id res chain seq x y z
N MET A 1 -6.19 26.27 -42.74
CA MET A 1 -5.88 24.92 -43.27
C MET A 1 -5.11 24.17 -42.19
N GLY A 2 -5.47 23.04 -41.62
CA GLY A 2 -6.53 22.05 -41.81
C GLY A 2 -6.17 20.93 -40.82
N MET A 3 -7.18 20.42 -40.14
CA MET A 3 -7.12 19.43 -39.06
C MET A 3 -6.74 18.04 -39.59
N LEU A 4 -5.75 17.36 -38.99
CA LEU A 4 -5.61 15.89 -39.10
C LEU A 4 -5.37 15.28 -37.72
N CYS A 5 -6.45 15.27 -36.92
CA CYS A 5 -6.57 14.35 -35.80
C CYS A 5 -6.84 12.96 -36.37
N SER A 6 -5.78 12.17 -36.54
CA SER A 6 -5.88 10.74 -36.83
C SER A 6 -6.45 10.04 -35.59
N LYS A 7 -7.77 9.85 -35.56
CA LYS A 7 -8.45 8.92 -34.66
C LYS A 7 -7.97 7.50 -34.98
N CYS A 8 -6.87 7.08 -34.37
CA CYS A 8 -6.48 5.68 -34.28
C CYS A 8 -7.61 4.95 -33.53
N LYS A 9 -8.41 4.17 -34.27
CA LYS A 9 -9.38 3.26 -33.69
C LYS A 9 -8.62 2.28 -32.79
N THR A 10 -8.63 2.52 -31.49
CA THR A 10 -8.12 1.57 -30.51
C THR A 10 -8.93 0.28 -30.68
N PRO A 11 -8.28 -0.89 -30.86
CA PRO A 11 -9.00 -2.15 -30.89
C PRO A 11 -9.80 -2.25 -29.60
N ARG A 12 -11.10 -2.58 -29.67
CA ARG A 12 -11.95 -2.78 -28.48
C ARG A 12 -11.31 -3.89 -27.66
N SER A 13 -10.51 -3.51 -26.66
CA SER A 13 -9.88 -4.47 -25.77
C SER A 13 -10.99 -5.26 -25.09
N ARG A 14 -10.92 -6.59 -25.16
CA ARG A 14 -11.83 -7.55 -24.51
C ARG A 14 -11.89 -7.41 -22.98
N VAL A 15 -11.08 -6.50 -22.44
CA VAL A 15 -10.99 -6.08 -21.05
C VAL A 15 -11.85 -4.83 -20.85
N THR A 16 -12.85 -4.95 -19.98
CA THR A 16 -13.77 -3.86 -19.63
C THR A 16 -13.02 -2.79 -18.84
N GLU A 17 -13.48 -1.53 -18.88
CA GLU A 17 -12.91 -0.48 -18.01
C GLU A 17 -13.00 -0.85 -16.52
N TYR A 18 -14.07 -1.58 -16.15
CA TYR A 18 -14.24 -2.19 -14.85
C TYR A 18 -13.09 -3.12 -14.46
N ASP A 19 -12.69 -4.05 -15.34
CA ASP A 19 -11.62 -5.02 -15.09
C ASP A 19 -10.27 -4.32 -14.88
N LYS A 20 -10.03 -3.23 -15.63
CA LYS A 20 -8.81 -2.39 -15.47
C LYS A 20 -8.81 -1.69 -14.12
N ALA A 21 -9.94 -1.11 -13.70
CA ALA A 21 -10.06 -0.47 -12.39
C ALA A 21 -9.86 -1.48 -11.25
N LEU A 22 -10.45 -2.68 -11.36
CA LEU A 22 -10.31 -3.75 -10.39
C LEU A 22 -8.86 -4.24 -10.28
N LEU A 23 -8.17 -4.41 -11.42
CA LEU A 23 -6.75 -4.76 -11.43
C LEU A 23 -5.89 -3.69 -10.75
N GLN A 24 -6.11 -2.41 -11.04
CA GLN A 24 -5.36 -1.31 -10.42
C GLN A 24 -5.54 -1.28 -8.89
N ARG A 25 -6.76 -1.48 -8.41
CA ARG A 25 -7.04 -1.54 -6.96
C ARG A 25 -6.39 -2.75 -6.29
N LYS A 26 -6.42 -3.92 -6.93
CA LYS A 26 -5.72 -5.12 -6.44
C LYS A 26 -4.20 -4.90 -6.40
N GLN A 27 -3.63 -4.27 -7.43
CA GLN A 27 -2.20 -3.90 -7.45
C GLN A 27 -1.82 -2.96 -6.30
N GLN A 28 -2.65 -1.96 -6.01
CA GLN A 28 -2.46 -1.05 -4.87
C GLN A 28 -2.46 -1.80 -3.53
N ARG A 29 -3.44 -2.69 -3.33
CA ARG A 29 -3.53 -3.54 -2.13
C ARG A 29 -2.27 -4.40 -1.95
N ASP A 30 -1.82 -5.06 -3.02
CA ASP A 30 -0.68 -5.97 -2.94
C ASP A 30 0.63 -5.21 -2.69
N ASN A 31 0.78 -4.01 -3.26
CA ASN A 31 1.91 -3.13 -2.96
C ASN A 31 1.92 -2.71 -1.48
N ILE A 32 0.76 -2.35 -0.93
CA ILE A 32 0.63 -2.01 0.50
C ILE A 32 1.05 -3.19 1.38
N LYS A 33 0.60 -4.41 1.08
CA LYS A 33 0.99 -5.62 1.83
C LYS A 33 2.51 -5.87 1.76
N LYS A 34 3.14 -5.65 0.61
CA LYS A 34 4.61 -5.75 0.47
C LYS A 34 5.34 -4.74 1.35
N TYR A 35 4.88 -3.48 1.39
CA TYR A 35 5.46 -2.46 2.25
C TYR A 35 5.27 -2.77 3.74
N GLN A 36 4.09 -3.26 4.13
CA GLN A 36 3.82 -3.72 5.50
C GLN A 36 4.84 -4.76 5.95
N LYS A 37 5.03 -5.83 5.16
CA LYS A 37 6.02 -6.87 5.48
C LYS A 37 7.43 -6.31 5.66
N LYS A 38 7.85 -5.39 4.77
CA LYS A 38 9.17 -4.75 4.86
C LYS A 38 9.31 -3.86 6.10
N ILE A 39 8.24 -3.18 6.52
CA ILE A 39 8.23 -2.39 7.74
C ILE A 39 8.31 -3.29 8.97
N GLU A 40 7.59 -4.41 9.01
CA GLU A 40 7.64 -5.40 10.10
C GLU A 40 9.04 -5.98 10.29
N GLU A 41 9.71 -6.36 9.19
CA GLU A 41 11.11 -6.83 9.22
C GLU A 41 12.06 -5.77 9.81
N ASN A 42 11.91 -4.51 9.39
CA ASN A 42 12.71 -3.40 9.94
C ASN A 42 12.41 -3.16 11.43
N LEU A 43 11.15 -3.28 11.85
CA LEU A 43 10.71 -3.12 13.23
C LEU A 43 11.36 -4.17 14.15
N GLN A 44 11.44 -5.42 13.68
CA GLN A 44 12.11 -6.50 14.39
C GLN A 44 13.61 -6.22 14.55
N ASN A 45 14.27 -5.77 13.47
CA ASN A 45 15.68 -5.40 13.49
C ASN A 45 15.95 -4.22 14.44
N ASP A 46 15.10 -3.20 14.43
CA ASP A 46 15.22 -2.01 15.28
C ASP A 46 15.04 -2.37 16.77
N ARG A 47 14.12 -3.28 17.09
CA ARG A 47 13.95 -3.79 18.46
C ARG A 47 15.18 -4.54 18.94
N GLN A 48 15.80 -5.36 18.09
CA GLN A 48 17.04 -6.06 18.43
C GLN A 48 18.20 -5.08 18.60
N LEU A 49 18.31 -4.08 17.72
CA LEU A 49 19.33 -3.03 17.80
C LEU A 49 19.19 -2.21 19.08
N ALA A 50 17.97 -1.77 19.43
CA ALA A 50 17.71 -1.04 20.67
C ALA A 50 18.11 -1.86 21.90
N ARG A 51 17.82 -3.17 21.91
CA ARG A 51 18.24 -4.07 23.00
C ARG A 51 19.77 -4.17 23.12
N LYS A 52 20.50 -4.22 22.00
CA LYS A 52 21.97 -4.23 22.00
C LYS A 52 22.52 -2.92 22.56
N LEU A 53 22.05 -1.77 22.05
CA LEU A 53 22.48 -0.44 22.49
C LEU A 53 22.23 -0.19 23.98
N LEU A 54 21.14 -0.73 24.54
CA LEU A 54 20.86 -0.67 25.98
C LEU A 54 21.85 -1.49 26.81
N LYS A 55 22.28 -2.66 26.32
CA LYS A 55 23.32 -3.49 26.97
C LYS A 55 24.69 -2.82 26.91
N ASP A 56 24.98 -2.15 25.80
CA ASP A 56 26.25 -1.45 25.58
C ASP A 56 26.31 -0.08 26.29
N GLY A 57 25.26 0.30 27.05
CA GLY A 57 25.20 1.55 27.81
C GLY A 57 24.93 2.81 26.98
N GLN A 58 24.69 2.69 25.67
CA GLN A 58 24.45 3.81 24.76
C GLN A 58 22.98 4.26 24.76
N ARG A 59 22.57 4.92 25.85
CA ARG A 59 21.16 5.29 26.11
C ARG A 59 20.60 6.29 25.08
N ASP A 60 21.40 7.24 24.63
CA ASP A 60 20.95 8.26 23.67
C ASP A 60 20.65 7.66 22.30
N HIS A 61 21.53 6.78 21.82
CA HIS A 61 21.31 6.04 20.57
C HIS A 61 20.09 5.13 20.67
N ALA A 62 19.92 4.41 21.79
CA ALA A 62 18.74 3.60 22.02
C ALA A 62 17.45 4.44 21.99
N LYS A 63 17.46 5.66 22.56
CA LYS A 63 16.30 6.57 22.53
C LYS A 63 15.93 6.98 21.10
N ILE A 64 16.91 7.20 20.23
CA ILE A 64 16.66 7.55 18.82
C ILE A 64 16.03 6.37 18.08
N VAL A 65 16.58 5.16 18.25
CA VAL A 65 16.04 3.94 17.63
C VAL A 65 14.60 3.70 18.08
N LEU A 66 14.30 3.83 19.38
CA LEU A 66 12.94 3.67 19.90
C LEU A 66 11.95 4.70 19.33
N ARG A 67 12.36 5.95 19.10
CA ARG A 67 11.51 6.95 18.42
C ARG A 67 11.23 6.55 16.97
N ARG A 68 12.26 6.07 16.26
CA ARG A 68 12.09 5.56 14.88
C ARG A 68 11.11 4.40 14.84
N THR A 69 11.22 3.45 15.76
CA THR A 69 10.30 2.32 15.90
C THR A 69 8.85 2.78 16.11
N LYS A 70 8.61 3.72 17.04
CA LYS A 70 7.27 4.28 17.27
C LYS A 70 6.69 4.96 16.03
N TRP A 71 7.52 5.68 15.27
CA TRP A 71 7.08 6.31 14.02
C TRP A 71 6.70 5.27 12.95
N GLN A 72 7.47 4.20 12.82
CA GLN A 72 7.15 3.08 11.92
C GLN A 72 5.83 2.41 12.30
N GLU A 73 5.56 2.20 13.59
CA GLU A 73 4.27 1.68 14.08
C GLU A 73 3.10 2.61 13.71
N GLN A 74 3.26 3.93 13.82
CA GLN A 74 2.23 4.87 13.37
C GLN A 74 1.98 4.82 11.86
N ILE A 75 3.03 4.63 11.05
CA ILE A 75 2.88 4.44 9.60
C ILE A 75 2.13 3.15 9.31
N LEU A 76 2.43 2.07 10.04
CA LEU A 76 1.75 0.79 9.90
C LEU A 76 0.25 0.93 10.13
N GLN A 77 -0.15 1.57 11.23
CA GLN A 77 -1.57 1.84 11.55
C GLN A 77 -2.28 2.67 10.47
N LYS A 78 -1.64 3.73 9.97
CA LYS A 78 -2.20 4.52 8.85
C LYS A 78 -2.37 3.69 7.59
N THR A 79 -1.45 2.76 7.36
CA THR A 79 -1.44 1.89 6.18
C THR A 79 -2.53 0.82 6.26
N GLU A 80 -2.79 0.26 7.44
CA GLU A 80 -3.92 -0.64 7.71
C GLU A 80 -5.27 0.04 7.45
N CYS A 81 -5.42 1.30 7.88
CA CYS A 81 -6.62 2.09 7.61
C CYS A 81 -6.85 2.30 6.10
N ARG A 82 -5.77 2.58 5.35
CA ARG A 82 -5.82 2.67 3.88
C ARG A 82 -6.20 1.34 3.23
N LEU A 83 -5.67 0.23 3.73
CA LEU A 83 -5.99 -1.10 3.23
C LEU A 83 -7.47 -1.45 3.42
N ASN A 84 -8.02 -1.21 4.62
CA ASN A 84 -9.45 -1.43 4.91
C ASN A 84 -10.34 -0.59 3.98
N THR A 85 -9.96 0.67 3.73
CA THR A 85 -10.67 1.53 2.78
C THR A 85 -10.67 0.96 1.36
N LEU A 86 -9.52 0.43 0.90
CA LEU A 86 -9.42 -0.21 -0.41
C LEU A 86 -10.25 -1.49 -0.52
N GLU A 87 -10.28 -2.30 0.54
CA GLU A 87 -11.07 -3.53 0.59
C GLU A 87 -12.57 -3.22 0.52
N ARG A 88 -13.04 -2.22 1.27
CA ARG A 88 -14.44 -1.74 1.17
C ARG A 88 -14.80 -1.27 -0.24
N LEU A 89 -13.92 -0.52 -0.90
CA LEU A 89 -14.13 -0.07 -2.27
C LEU A 89 -14.18 -1.23 -3.27
N LEU A 90 -13.34 -2.25 -3.10
CA LEU A 90 -13.39 -3.46 -3.92
C LEU A 90 -14.71 -4.20 -3.74
N THR A 91 -15.16 -4.41 -2.50
CA THR A 91 -16.45 -5.05 -2.21
C THR A 91 -17.61 -4.26 -2.83
N ASN A 92 -17.60 -2.92 -2.72
CA ASN A 92 -18.63 -2.09 -3.33
C ASN A 92 -18.66 -2.19 -4.86
N MET A 93 -17.49 -2.26 -5.51
CA MET A 93 -17.42 -2.46 -6.96
C MET A 93 -17.95 -3.83 -7.37
N GLU A 94 -17.59 -4.88 -6.64
CA GLU A 94 -18.08 -6.25 -6.87
C GLU A 94 -19.61 -6.32 -6.71
N LEU A 95 -20.16 -5.71 -5.67
CA LEU A 95 -21.62 -5.63 -5.46
C LEU A 95 -22.31 -4.81 -6.56
N SER A 96 -21.74 -3.67 -6.96
CA SER A 96 -22.31 -2.83 -8.02
C SER A 96 -22.37 -3.58 -9.35
N GLN A 97 -21.34 -4.37 -9.66
CA GLN A 97 -21.30 -5.20 -10.87
C GLN A 97 -22.40 -6.26 -10.86
N ILE A 98 -22.67 -6.90 -9.71
CA ILE A 98 -23.73 -7.91 -9.57
C ILE A 98 -25.13 -7.28 -9.67
N ILE A 99 -25.32 -6.07 -9.13
CA ILE A 99 -26.63 -5.39 -9.12
C ILE A 99 -26.97 -4.81 -10.50
N CYS A 100 -25.98 -4.39 -11.29
CA CYS A 100 -26.18 -3.79 -12.63
C CYS A 100 -26.13 -4.78 -13.80
N SER A 101 -25.81 -6.05 -13.54
CA SER A 101 -25.85 -7.14 -14.53
C SER A 101 -27.16 -7.92 -14.47
#